data_AF-A0A2D9H1G0-F1
#
_entry.id   AF-A0A2D9H1G0-F1
#
_cell.length_a   1.000
_cell.length_b   1.000
_cell.length_c   1.000
_cell.angle_alpha   90.00
_cell.angle_beta   90.00
_cell.angle_gamma   90.00
#
_symmetry.space_group_name_H-M   'P 1'
#
loop_
_entity.id
_entity.type
_entity.pdbx_description
1 polymer ?
#
loop_
_entity_poly.entity_id
_entity_poly.type
_entity_poly.pdbx_seq_one_letter_code
_entity_poly.pdbx_strand_id
1 'polypeptide(L)'
;MTNHEVLASFTSIREAAEAHMDELDKLGHGWAEESVTDVAVHRGHPHVKVVKFNRRQEAVVGGDYLWWWLDRSSSLCFGMLVQAKRLTRSASSWRVDINHNDGQQYSDLLRSSRQLQVPALYGVYTGGRVFRADLPCFHDAEPDCLGCRRMAISMVTAYQLGGAWSRTSPKDTAALVFSDALGLEDLVDPDRPAGPVEDLNLPEIPEGPLREFLLNDQAGPLEVAKRIFRAVSEHRRGAFRAVSAEPTVVPGEPLFLEVPEDPGHFPDSYFRHVLQGVRRRPPSYVQQLRRRPEVPDIDPGTSGYMVAAQPPPQPRRPRELAGLNIAGVVVVTM
;
A
#
# COMPACT_ATOMS: atom_id res chain seq x y z
N MET A 1 7.84 -21.11 -4.02
CA MET A 1 7.84 -19.69 -4.41
C MET A 1 8.66 -18.97 -3.37
N THR A 2 9.66 -18.20 -3.77
CA THR A 2 10.51 -17.50 -2.80
C THR A 2 10.11 -16.04 -2.76
N ASN A 3 10.15 -15.42 -1.58
CA ASN A 3 9.91 -13.97 -1.43
C ASN A 3 10.82 -13.12 -2.35
N HIS A 4 11.96 -13.68 -2.78
CA HIS A 4 12.85 -13.09 -3.78
C HIS A 4 12.19 -12.88 -5.16
N GLU A 5 11.33 -13.79 -5.62
CA GLU A 5 10.61 -13.64 -6.89
C GLU A 5 9.58 -12.49 -6.83
N VAL A 6 8.93 -12.37 -5.67
CA VAL A 6 8.02 -11.27 -5.38
C VAL A 6 8.80 -9.95 -5.31
N LEU A 7 9.92 -9.92 -4.57
CA LEU A 7 10.81 -8.76 -4.51
C LEU A 7 11.25 -8.31 -5.91
N ALA A 8 11.73 -9.22 -6.76
CA ALA A 8 12.14 -8.89 -8.14
C ALA A 8 11.00 -8.28 -8.98
N SER A 9 9.76 -8.74 -8.75
CA SER A 9 8.56 -8.17 -9.39
C SER A 9 8.30 -6.73 -8.93
N PHE A 10 8.47 -6.46 -7.63
CA PHE A 10 8.38 -5.12 -7.08
C PHE A 10 9.51 -4.20 -7.54
N THR A 11 10.73 -4.71 -7.64
CA THR A 11 11.88 -4.01 -8.23
C THR A 11 11.56 -3.60 -9.67
N SER A 12 11.01 -4.51 -10.47
CA SER A 12 10.63 -4.24 -11.86
C SER A 12 9.55 -3.16 -11.98
N ILE A 13 8.57 -3.15 -11.06
CA ILE A 13 7.57 -2.08 -10.96
C ILE A 13 8.25 -0.74 -10.66
N ARG A 14 9.10 -0.69 -9.62
CA ARG A 14 9.81 0.54 -9.23
C ARG A 14 10.65 1.07 -10.39
N GLU A 15 11.46 0.24 -11.04
CA GLU A 15 12.36 0.67 -12.11
C GLU A 15 11.60 1.25 -13.29
N ALA A 16 10.46 0.67 -13.64
CA ALA A 16 9.61 1.20 -14.70
C ALA A 16 8.94 2.52 -14.30
N ALA A 17 8.50 2.66 -13.05
CA ALA A 17 8.00 3.94 -12.53
C ALA A 17 9.09 5.01 -12.57
N GLU A 18 10.28 4.70 -12.05
CA GLU A 18 11.44 5.59 -12.00
C GLU A 18 11.86 6.03 -13.40
N ALA A 19 11.97 5.10 -14.35
CA ALA A 19 12.33 5.40 -15.74
C ALA A 19 11.29 6.31 -16.43
N HIS A 20 10.00 6.05 -16.23
CA HIS A 20 8.91 6.85 -16.81
C HIS A 20 8.88 8.27 -16.23
N MET A 21 9.04 8.40 -14.90
CA MET A 21 9.14 9.71 -14.25
C MET A 21 10.37 10.48 -14.75
N ASP A 22 11.54 9.82 -14.81
CA ASP A 22 12.78 10.44 -15.29
C ASP A 22 12.69 10.90 -16.76
N GLU A 23 12.02 10.14 -17.62
CA GLU A 23 11.78 10.53 -19.01
C GLU A 23 10.96 11.82 -19.09
N LEU A 24 9.84 11.89 -18.37
CA LEU A 24 8.95 13.05 -18.38
C LEU A 24 9.57 14.29 -17.71
N ASP A 25 10.37 14.08 -16.66
CA ASP A 25 11.08 15.16 -15.97
C ASP A 25 12.20 15.74 -16.87
N LYS A 26 12.93 14.90 -17.62
CA LYS A 26 13.94 15.38 -18.59
C LYS A 26 13.32 16.18 -19.72
N LEU A 27 12.10 15.84 -20.13
CA LEU A 27 11.33 16.58 -21.15
C LEU A 27 10.64 17.84 -20.60
N GLY A 28 10.68 18.06 -19.29
CA GLY A 28 10.01 19.20 -18.63
C GLY A 28 8.48 19.13 -18.67
N HIS A 29 7.91 17.95 -18.92
CA HIS A 29 6.44 17.77 -19.01
C HIS A 29 5.79 17.51 -17.65
N GLY A 30 6.57 17.06 -16.68
CA GLY A 30 6.05 16.54 -15.42
C GLY A 30 5.19 15.29 -15.63
N TRP A 31 4.74 14.68 -14.54
CA TRP A 31 4.01 13.42 -14.58
C TRP A 31 2.84 13.40 -13.59
N ALA A 32 1.82 12.61 -13.92
CA ALA A 32 0.65 12.37 -13.09
C ALA A 32 0.72 10.96 -12.48
N GLU A 33 0.29 10.82 -11.22
CA GLU A 33 0.34 9.59 -10.44
C GLU A 33 -0.31 8.40 -11.18
N GLU A 34 -1.47 8.65 -11.78
CA GLU A 34 -2.23 7.63 -12.52
C GLU A 34 -1.44 7.11 -13.72
N SER A 35 -0.75 8.00 -14.45
CA SER A 35 0.08 7.61 -15.60
C SER A 35 1.28 6.77 -15.17
N VAL A 36 1.94 7.13 -14.08
CA VAL A 36 3.09 6.36 -13.55
C VAL A 36 2.62 4.97 -13.10
N THR A 37 1.50 4.93 -12.35
CA THR A 37 0.88 3.68 -11.90
C THR A 37 0.58 2.78 -13.09
N ASP A 38 -0.05 3.32 -14.13
CA ASP A 38 -0.47 2.57 -15.31
C ASP A 38 0.69 1.93 -16.08
N VAL A 39 1.83 2.62 -16.19
CA VAL A 39 3.02 2.10 -16.87
C VAL A 39 3.73 1.06 -16.02
N ALA A 40 3.85 1.31 -14.71
CA ALA A 40 4.69 0.52 -13.82
C ALA A 40 4.09 -0.83 -13.44
N VAL A 41 2.78 -0.86 -13.13
CA VAL A 41 2.17 -2.02 -12.45
C VAL A 41 2.18 -3.31 -13.28
N HIS A 42 2.18 -3.21 -14.60
CA HIS A 42 2.22 -4.40 -15.47
C HIS A 42 3.57 -5.13 -15.43
N ARG A 43 4.63 -4.46 -14.98
CA ARG A 43 5.98 -5.03 -14.89
C ARG A 43 6.16 -6.02 -13.75
N GLY A 44 5.23 -6.06 -12.80
CA GLY A 44 5.29 -7.02 -11.70
C GLY A 44 4.71 -8.41 -12.01
N HIS A 45 4.26 -8.67 -13.24
CA HIS A 45 3.77 -9.98 -13.63
C HIS A 45 4.92 -11.03 -13.59
N PRO A 46 4.68 -12.29 -13.13
CA PRO A 46 3.41 -12.89 -12.78
C PRO A 46 2.96 -12.72 -11.32
N HIS A 47 3.79 -12.16 -10.44
CA HIS A 47 3.54 -12.19 -8.99
C HIS A 47 2.65 -11.05 -8.50
N VAL A 48 2.73 -9.88 -9.13
CA VAL A 48 1.88 -8.72 -8.89
C VAL A 48 0.94 -8.55 -10.08
N LYS A 49 -0.36 -8.71 -9.85
CA LYS A 49 -1.40 -8.59 -10.88
C LYS A 49 -2.34 -7.46 -10.53
N VAL A 50 -2.56 -6.55 -11.48
CA VAL A 50 -3.50 -5.45 -11.29
C VAL A 50 -4.77 -5.71 -12.09
N VAL A 51 -5.88 -5.63 -11.39
CA VAL A 51 -7.23 -5.78 -11.94
C VAL A 51 -7.90 -4.42 -11.89
N LYS A 52 -7.87 -3.70 -13.02
CA LYS A 52 -8.52 -2.40 -13.18
C LYS A 52 -10.01 -2.56 -13.46
N PHE A 53 -10.82 -1.69 -12.89
CA PHE A 53 -12.25 -1.59 -13.22
C PHE A 53 -12.46 -0.63 -14.41
N ASN A 54 -13.66 -0.63 -15.00
CA ASN A 54 -13.92 0.09 -16.25
C ASN A 54 -14.21 1.58 -16.05
N ARG A 55 -13.57 2.45 -16.88
CA ARG A 55 -13.81 3.90 -17.02
C ARG A 55 -15.26 4.36 -17.05
N ARG A 56 -16.20 3.60 -17.65
CA ARG A 56 -17.65 3.97 -17.60
C ARG A 56 -18.27 3.79 -16.21
N GLN A 57 -17.66 2.98 -15.35
CA GLN A 57 -17.95 2.84 -13.92
C GLN A 57 -17.13 3.85 -13.08
N GLU A 58 -16.20 4.58 -13.70
CA GLU A 58 -15.30 5.58 -13.09
C GLU A 58 -15.81 7.01 -13.15
N ALA A 59 -17.06 7.26 -13.55
CA ALA A 59 -17.64 8.61 -13.54
C ALA A 59 -17.59 9.31 -12.15
N VAL A 60 -17.14 8.61 -11.10
CA VAL A 60 -16.98 9.07 -9.71
C VAL A 60 -15.68 8.54 -9.05
N VAL A 61 -14.70 7.97 -9.78
CA VAL A 61 -13.68 7.09 -9.15
C VAL A 61 -12.25 7.64 -9.30
N GLY A 62 -11.58 7.83 -8.16
CA GLY A 62 -10.21 8.30 -8.00
C GLY A 62 -9.18 7.18 -7.82
N GLY A 63 -7.91 7.59 -7.75
CA GLY A 63 -6.70 6.74 -7.83
C GLY A 63 -6.38 5.84 -6.63
N ASP A 64 -7.39 5.31 -5.94
CA ASP A 64 -7.19 4.40 -4.81
C ASP A 64 -7.21 2.93 -5.27
N TYR A 65 -6.23 2.15 -4.84
CA TYR A 65 -6.12 0.72 -5.15
C TYR A 65 -6.24 -0.11 -3.87
N LEU A 66 -6.95 -1.24 -3.96
CA LEU A 66 -6.97 -2.26 -2.92
C LEU A 66 -5.86 -3.27 -3.17
N TRP A 67 -4.92 -3.40 -2.26
CA TRP A 67 -3.83 -4.35 -2.35
C TRP A 67 -4.09 -5.56 -1.47
N TRP A 68 -3.82 -6.75 -1.99
CA TRP A 68 -3.95 -8.02 -1.28
C TRP A 68 -2.73 -8.89 -1.50
N TRP A 69 -1.99 -9.20 -0.43
CA TRP A 69 -0.97 -10.24 -0.39
C TRP A 69 -1.61 -11.56 -0.01
N LEU A 70 -1.45 -12.56 -0.86
CA LEU A 70 -2.06 -13.86 -0.73
C LEU A 70 -0.99 -14.92 -0.63
N ASP A 71 -0.97 -15.68 0.46
CA ASP A 71 -0.15 -16.87 0.58
C ASP A 71 -0.87 -18.08 -0.01
N ARG A 72 -0.26 -18.72 -1.01
CA ARG A 72 -0.81 -19.94 -1.62
C ARG A 72 -0.86 -21.13 -0.65
N SER A 73 0.03 -21.16 0.33
CA SER A 73 0.24 -22.32 1.21
C SER A 73 -0.69 -22.30 2.44
N SER A 74 -0.85 -21.15 3.10
CA SER A 74 -1.60 -21.04 4.36
C SER A 74 -3.01 -20.45 4.23
N SER A 75 -3.41 -20.00 3.03
CA SER A 75 -4.62 -19.17 2.81
C SER A 75 -4.63 -17.82 3.55
N LEU A 76 -3.62 -17.51 4.36
CA LEU A 76 -3.47 -16.22 5.01
C LEU A 76 -3.38 -15.13 3.95
N CYS A 77 -3.92 -13.97 4.28
CA CYS A 77 -3.78 -12.80 3.45
C CYS A 77 -3.70 -11.52 4.26
N PHE A 78 -3.12 -10.50 3.64
CA PHE A 78 -3.08 -9.15 4.18
C PHE A 78 -3.59 -8.18 3.13
N GLY A 79 -4.57 -7.35 3.51
CA GLY A 79 -5.17 -6.35 2.65
C GLY A 79 -4.85 -4.93 3.11
N MET A 80 -4.73 -3.98 2.18
CA MET A 80 -4.62 -2.56 2.49
C MET A 80 -5.23 -1.69 1.38
N LEU A 81 -5.78 -0.54 1.75
CA LEU A 81 -6.29 0.47 0.82
C LEU A 81 -5.19 1.52 0.61
N VAL A 82 -4.78 1.73 -0.64
CA VAL A 82 -3.65 2.61 -0.98
C VAL A 82 -4.12 3.72 -1.89
N GLN A 83 -3.95 4.97 -1.46
CA GLN A 83 -4.13 6.14 -2.30
C GLN A 83 -2.80 6.59 -2.90
N ALA A 84 -2.73 6.73 -4.22
CA ALA A 84 -1.53 7.26 -4.87
C ALA A 84 -1.40 8.78 -4.65
N LYS A 85 -0.18 9.24 -4.38
CA LYS A 85 0.17 10.67 -4.28
C LYS A 85 1.53 10.92 -4.91
N ARG A 86 1.75 12.12 -5.44
CA ARG A 86 3.08 12.55 -5.88
C ARG A 86 3.73 13.53 -4.93
N LEU A 87 5.05 13.42 -4.86
CA LEU A 87 5.90 14.50 -4.40
C LEU A 87 5.93 15.61 -5.45
N THR A 88 5.77 16.85 -4.99
CA THR A 88 5.89 18.04 -5.82
C THR A 88 7.01 18.92 -5.30
N ARG A 89 7.66 19.65 -6.22
CA ARG A 89 8.71 20.63 -5.91
C ARG A 89 8.17 22.03 -6.24
N SER A 90 8.17 22.91 -5.25
CA SER A 90 7.84 24.33 -5.42
C SER A 90 9.00 25.16 -4.89
N ALA A 91 9.68 25.87 -5.80
CA ALA A 91 10.95 26.57 -5.54
C ALA A 91 12.00 25.65 -4.89
N SER A 92 12.23 25.80 -3.58
CA SER A 92 13.16 25.00 -2.77
C SER A 92 12.46 24.07 -1.77
N SER A 93 11.12 23.91 -1.87
CA SER A 93 10.33 23.10 -0.94
C SER A 93 9.73 21.87 -1.60
N TRP A 94 9.86 20.74 -0.93
CA TRP A 94 9.22 19.47 -1.24
C TRP A 94 7.86 19.40 -0.56
N ARG A 95 6.84 18.92 -1.28
CA ARG A 95 5.47 18.89 -0.78
C ARG A 95 4.73 17.63 -1.23
N VAL A 96 3.98 17.04 -0.32
CA VAL A 96 3.00 15.97 -0.59
C VAL A 96 1.65 16.45 -0.09
N ASP A 97 0.66 16.59 -0.97
CA ASP A 97 -0.66 17.08 -0.60
C ASP A 97 -1.65 15.94 -0.33
N ILE A 98 -1.90 15.70 0.95
CA ILE A 98 -2.91 14.76 1.46
C ILE A 98 -4.18 15.45 1.98
N ASN A 99 -4.17 16.78 2.06
CA ASN A 99 -5.27 17.59 2.63
C ASN A 99 -6.18 18.18 1.55
N HIS A 100 -6.10 17.68 0.33
CA HIS A 100 -6.91 18.16 -0.78
C HIS A 100 -8.42 18.12 -0.43
N ASN A 101 -9.17 19.11 -0.93
CA ASN A 101 -10.57 19.35 -0.56
C ASN A 101 -10.78 19.50 0.96
N ASP A 102 -9.97 20.33 1.63
CA ASP A 102 -10.04 20.62 3.07
C ASP A 102 -9.95 19.37 3.99
N GLY A 103 -9.24 18.33 3.54
CA GLY A 103 -9.08 17.07 4.27
C GLY A 103 -10.17 16.04 4.01
N GLN A 104 -11.14 16.33 3.14
CA GLN A 104 -12.19 15.37 2.77
C GLN A 104 -11.59 14.08 2.19
N GLN A 105 -10.52 14.16 1.39
CA GLN A 105 -9.86 12.97 0.84
C GLN A 105 -9.29 12.06 1.94
N TYR A 106 -8.64 12.65 2.95
CA TYR A 106 -8.11 11.89 4.09
C TYR A 106 -9.24 11.18 4.86
N SER A 107 -10.33 11.91 5.15
CA SER A 107 -11.50 11.34 5.83
C SER A 107 -12.19 10.26 5.00
N ASP A 108 -12.28 10.43 3.69
CA ASP A 108 -12.88 9.47 2.77
C ASP A 108 -12.04 8.20 2.64
N LEU A 109 -10.71 8.33 2.64
CA LEU A 109 -9.79 7.21 2.65
C LEU A 109 -9.96 6.38 3.92
N LEU A 110 -9.93 7.01 5.10
CA LEU A 110 -10.15 6.32 6.38
C LEU A 110 -11.53 5.68 6.48
N ARG A 111 -12.58 6.37 6.01
CA ARG A 111 -13.95 5.85 5.98
C ARG A 111 -14.05 4.60 5.10
N SER A 112 -13.46 4.65 3.91
CA SER A 112 -13.42 3.51 2.97
C SER A 112 -12.61 2.35 3.55
N SER A 113 -11.48 2.65 4.20
CA SER A 113 -10.63 1.63 4.83
C SER A 113 -11.34 0.90 5.96
N ARG A 114 -12.12 1.62 6.79
CA ARG A 114 -12.98 1.04 7.84
C ARG A 114 -14.06 0.15 7.25
N GLN A 115 -14.74 0.60 6.19
CA GLN A 115 -15.76 -0.20 5.51
C GLN A 115 -15.18 -1.48 4.89
N LEU A 116 -13.97 -1.39 4.33
CA LEU A 116 -13.26 -2.52 3.73
C LEU A 116 -12.53 -3.39 4.76
N GLN A 117 -12.45 -2.93 6.02
CA GLN A 117 -11.71 -3.54 7.13
C GLN A 117 -10.24 -3.81 6.75
N VAL A 118 -9.57 -2.79 6.22
CA VAL A 118 -8.14 -2.82 5.89
C VAL A 118 -7.49 -1.48 6.29
N PRO A 119 -6.19 -1.45 6.60
CA PRO A 119 -5.49 -0.18 6.84
C PRO A 119 -5.51 0.73 5.62
N ALA A 120 -5.44 2.03 5.88
CA ALA A 120 -5.32 3.09 4.89
C ALA A 120 -3.86 3.52 4.78
N LEU A 121 -3.33 3.49 3.56
CA LEU A 121 -1.96 3.91 3.24
C LEU A 121 -1.97 4.90 2.08
N TYR A 122 -0.87 5.62 1.98
CA TYR A 122 -0.48 6.37 0.80
C TYR A 122 0.68 5.66 0.11
N GLY A 123 0.56 5.49 -1.20
CA GLY A 123 1.67 5.16 -2.09
C GLY A 123 2.19 6.46 -2.70
N VAL A 124 3.30 6.96 -2.18
CA VAL A 124 3.88 8.25 -2.58
C VAL A 124 4.96 8.02 -3.62
N TYR A 125 4.70 8.47 -4.85
CA TYR A 125 5.71 8.58 -5.89
C TYR A 125 6.62 9.76 -5.55
N THR A 126 7.88 9.48 -5.19
CA THR A 126 8.83 10.54 -4.79
C THR A 126 9.64 11.09 -5.97
N GLY A 127 9.33 10.64 -7.20
CA GLY A 127 10.04 11.00 -8.42
C GLY A 127 11.21 10.08 -8.73
N GLY A 128 11.71 10.19 -9.97
CA GLY A 128 12.86 9.42 -10.41
C GLY A 128 14.19 9.99 -9.91
N ARG A 129 15.30 9.53 -10.49
CA ARG A 129 16.66 9.94 -10.11
C ARG A 129 16.90 11.41 -10.46
N VAL A 130 16.36 11.87 -11.59
CA VAL A 130 16.53 13.25 -12.06
C VAL A 130 15.84 14.22 -11.11
N PHE A 131 14.60 13.90 -10.75
CA PHE A 131 13.82 14.74 -9.85
C PHE A 131 14.50 14.89 -8.49
N ARG A 132 15.03 13.78 -7.96
CA ARG A 132 15.61 13.68 -6.62
C ARG A 132 17.12 13.97 -6.56
N ALA A 133 17.75 14.44 -7.64
CA ALA A 133 19.19 14.62 -7.70
C ALA A 133 19.76 15.57 -6.61
N ASP A 134 18.95 16.54 -6.18
CA ASP A 134 19.33 17.52 -5.14
C ASP A 134 19.00 17.06 -3.71
N LEU A 135 18.44 15.85 -3.52
CA LEU A 135 18.12 15.33 -2.19
C LEU A 135 19.34 14.66 -1.56
N PRO A 136 19.54 14.83 -0.23
CA PRO A 136 20.54 14.05 0.48
C PRO A 136 20.14 12.57 0.51
N CYS A 137 21.10 11.72 0.86
CA CYS A 137 20.79 10.37 1.29
C CYS A 137 20.19 10.40 2.70
N PHE A 138 19.06 9.71 2.89
CA PHE A 138 18.38 9.56 4.19
C PHE A 138 18.73 8.23 4.89
N HIS A 139 19.74 7.51 4.40
CA HIS A 139 20.10 6.16 4.85
C HIS A 139 21.54 6.07 5.36
N ASP A 140 22.13 7.20 5.78
CA ASP A 140 23.52 7.29 6.25
C ASP A 140 24.55 6.66 5.28
N ALA A 141 24.29 6.80 3.98
CA ALA A 141 25.13 6.31 2.89
C ALA A 141 25.38 7.41 1.86
N GLU A 142 26.21 7.14 0.84
CA GLU A 142 26.31 8.05 -0.30
C GLU A 142 24.96 8.24 -0.99
N PRO A 143 24.68 9.43 -1.58
CA PRO A 143 23.55 9.61 -2.47
C PRO A 143 23.50 8.47 -3.49
N ASP A 144 22.28 8.11 -3.90
CA ASP A 144 22.05 7.03 -4.86
C ASP A 144 22.15 5.59 -4.34
N CYS A 145 22.27 5.40 -3.02
CA CYS A 145 22.24 4.07 -2.40
C CYS A 145 20.94 3.29 -2.69
N LEU A 146 20.94 1.98 -2.40
CA LEU A 146 19.77 1.11 -2.63
C LEU A 146 18.51 1.62 -1.90
N GLY A 147 18.64 2.09 -0.66
CA GLY A 147 17.52 2.70 0.08
C GLY A 147 16.95 3.91 -0.66
N CYS A 148 17.82 4.82 -1.12
CA CYS A 148 17.41 5.98 -1.90
C CYS A 148 16.68 5.59 -3.19
N ARG A 149 17.15 4.56 -3.89
CA ARG A 149 16.47 4.03 -5.08
C ARG A 149 15.09 3.51 -4.74
N ARG A 150 14.97 2.70 -3.68
CA ARG A 150 13.70 2.11 -3.22
C ARG A 150 12.63 3.12 -2.83
N MET A 151 13.02 4.32 -2.38
CA MET A 151 12.06 5.39 -2.06
C MET A 151 11.31 5.94 -3.29
N ALA A 152 11.67 5.61 -4.54
CA ALA A 152 10.93 6.10 -5.72
C ALA A 152 9.42 5.84 -5.63
N ILE A 153 9.04 4.74 -4.96
CA ILE A 153 7.67 4.48 -4.49
C ILE A 153 7.73 4.20 -2.98
N SER A 154 7.29 5.17 -2.18
CA SER A 154 7.25 5.07 -0.72
C SER A 154 5.86 4.75 -0.22
N MET A 155 5.78 3.94 0.84
CA MET A 155 4.55 3.48 1.47
C MET A 155 4.50 4.01 2.90
N VAL A 156 3.43 4.73 3.22
CA VAL A 156 3.25 5.33 4.54
C VAL A 156 1.79 5.23 4.97
N THR A 157 1.52 4.97 6.24
CA THR A 157 0.14 4.87 6.71
C THR A 157 -0.52 6.23 6.83
N ALA A 158 -1.85 6.26 6.64
CA ALA A 158 -2.63 7.47 6.91
C ALA A 158 -2.53 7.90 8.38
N TYR A 159 -2.23 6.97 9.29
CA TYR A 159 -2.06 7.25 10.72
C TYR A 159 -0.78 8.04 10.99
N GLN A 160 0.35 7.66 10.38
CA GLN A 160 1.60 8.42 10.47
C GLN A 160 1.48 9.84 9.91
N LEU A 161 0.65 10.06 8.88
CA LEU A 161 0.53 11.38 8.25
C LEU A 161 -0.52 12.30 8.88
N GLY A 162 -1.53 11.75 9.57
CA GLY A 162 -2.74 12.46 9.97
C GLY A 162 -2.95 12.60 11.47
N GLY A 163 -1.86 12.76 12.25
CA GLY A 163 -1.93 12.94 13.70
C GLY A 163 -3.04 13.91 14.14
N ALA A 164 -3.87 13.49 15.09
CA ALA A 164 -5.22 14.00 15.36
C ALA A 164 -5.35 15.49 15.77
N TRP A 165 -4.25 16.26 15.81
CA TRP A 165 -4.21 17.59 16.42
C TRP A 165 -3.70 18.70 15.48
N SER A 166 -3.27 18.38 14.27
CA SER A 166 -2.82 19.38 13.30
C SER A 166 -2.91 18.81 11.90
N ARG A 167 -3.54 19.55 10.97
CA ARG A 167 -3.38 19.28 9.54
C ARG A 167 -1.89 19.42 9.22
N THR A 168 -1.19 18.31 9.12
CA THR A 168 0.23 18.27 8.74
C THR A 168 0.39 19.08 7.46
N SER A 169 1.27 20.08 7.47
CA SER A 169 1.47 20.89 6.27
C SER A 169 2.03 19.99 5.15
N PRO A 170 1.76 20.28 3.86
CA PRO A 170 2.29 19.45 2.78
C PRO A 170 3.82 19.29 2.81
N LYS A 171 4.53 20.26 3.39
CA LYS A 171 5.98 20.22 3.58
C LYS A 171 6.37 19.21 4.67
N ASP A 172 5.68 19.24 5.81
CA ASP A 172 5.94 18.30 6.91
C ASP A 172 5.53 16.87 6.49
N THR A 173 4.48 16.73 5.68
CA THR A 173 4.11 15.45 5.07
C THR A 173 5.25 14.92 4.19
N ALA A 174 5.88 15.75 3.37
CA ALA A 174 7.03 15.33 2.57
C ALA A 174 8.23 14.92 3.45
N ALA A 175 8.50 15.66 4.54
CA ALA A 175 9.56 15.31 5.48
C ALA A 175 9.31 13.94 6.14
N LEU A 176 8.09 13.69 6.61
CA LEU A 176 7.68 12.39 7.16
C LEU A 176 7.79 11.25 6.14
N VAL A 177 7.46 11.51 4.87
CA VAL A 177 7.62 10.50 3.81
C VAL A 177 9.09 10.14 3.62
N PHE A 178 10.01 11.10 3.72
CA PHE A 178 11.44 10.79 3.59
C PHE A 178 12.05 10.10 4.80
N SER A 179 11.54 10.38 6.01
CA SER A 179 12.09 9.81 7.24
C SER A 179 11.46 8.48 7.64
N ASP A 180 10.14 8.33 7.47
CA ASP A 180 9.37 7.28 8.13
C ASP A 180 8.68 6.31 7.15
N ALA A 181 8.66 6.61 5.84
CA ALA A 181 8.01 5.74 4.87
C ALA A 181 8.90 4.54 4.50
N LEU A 182 8.25 3.43 4.15
CA LEU A 182 8.90 2.22 3.68
C LEU A 182 8.98 2.23 2.16
N GLY A 183 10.10 1.83 1.56
CA GLY A 183 10.11 1.55 0.12
C GLY A 183 9.10 0.44 -0.20
N LEU A 184 8.40 0.51 -1.34
CA LEU A 184 7.44 -0.52 -1.73
C LEU A 184 8.06 -1.93 -1.75
N GLU A 185 9.29 -2.04 -2.24
CA GLU A 185 10.10 -3.27 -2.24
C GLU A 185 10.43 -3.76 -0.83
N ASP A 186 10.62 -2.83 0.11
CA ASP A 186 10.92 -3.16 1.51
C ASP A 186 9.74 -3.79 2.22
N LEU A 187 8.54 -3.85 1.63
CA LEU A 187 7.43 -4.63 2.20
C LEU A 187 7.61 -6.14 2.01
N VAL A 188 8.40 -6.57 1.03
CA VAL A 188 8.51 -7.99 0.63
C VAL A 188 9.95 -8.51 0.60
N ASP A 189 10.94 -7.66 0.85
CA ASP A 189 12.36 -8.03 0.86
C ASP A 189 12.69 -9.07 1.96
N PRO A 190 13.04 -10.32 1.63
CA PRO A 190 13.37 -11.34 2.63
C PRO A 190 14.66 -11.05 3.42
N ASP A 191 15.57 -10.24 2.89
CA ASP A 191 16.84 -9.93 3.55
C ASP A 191 16.71 -8.80 4.58
N ARG A 192 15.53 -8.18 4.65
CA ARG A 192 15.21 -7.10 5.59
C ARG A 192 13.96 -7.44 6.41
N PRO A 193 14.01 -8.48 7.27
CA PRO A 193 12.86 -8.87 8.08
C PRO A 193 12.46 -7.73 9.04
N ALA A 194 11.17 -7.69 9.38
CA ALA A 194 10.62 -6.73 10.33
C ALA A 194 11.24 -6.88 11.72
N GLY A 195 11.76 -8.06 12.07
CA GLY A 195 12.32 -8.37 13.39
C GLY A 195 11.28 -8.22 14.52
N PRO A 196 11.70 -8.31 15.79
CA PRO A 196 10.83 -8.08 16.93
C PRO A 196 10.30 -6.63 16.98
N VAL A 197 9.02 -6.46 17.35
CA VAL A 197 8.40 -5.14 17.55
C VAL A 197 8.24 -4.88 19.04
N GLU A 198 9.10 -4.03 19.59
CA GLU A 198 9.07 -3.61 21.00
C GLU A 198 7.99 -2.54 21.28
N ASP A 199 6.74 -2.85 20.98
CA ASP A 199 5.62 -1.92 21.16
C ASP A 199 5.47 -1.48 22.64
N LEU A 200 5.00 -0.25 22.88
CA LEU A 200 4.77 0.27 24.23
C LEU A 200 3.79 -0.59 25.04
N ASN A 201 2.83 -1.25 24.38
CA ASN A 201 1.83 -2.11 25.00
C ASN A 201 2.35 -3.55 25.22
N LEU A 202 3.53 -3.91 24.68
CA LEU A 202 4.06 -5.28 24.73
C LEU A 202 4.10 -5.89 26.14
N PRO A 203 4.46 -5.18 27.23
CA PRO A 203 4.46 -5.77 28.57
C PRO A 203 3.08 -6.24 29.05
N GLU A 204 2.00 -5.62 28.57
CA GLU A 204 0.62 -5.90 28.97
C GLU A 204 -0.11 -6.86 28.02
N ILE A 205 0.45 -7.11 26.83
CA ILE A 205 -0.11 -8.08 25.88
C ILE A 205 0.15 -9.51 26.39
N PRO A 206 -0.90 -10.33 26.63
CA PRO A 206 -0.74 -11.70 27.12
C PRO A 206 -0.07 -12.62 26.09
N GLU A 207 0.44 -13.76 26.55
CA GLU A 207 0.92 -14.81 25.65
C GLU A 207 -0.18 -15.27 24.69
N GLY A 208 0.18 -15.46 23.42
CA GLY A 208 -0.77 -15.86 22.38
C GLY A 208 -0.39 -15.32 21.00
N PRO A 209 -1.28 -15.48 20.01
CA PRO A 209 -0.97 -15.22 18.60
C PRO A 209 -0.50 -13.79 18.32
N LEU A 210 -1.08 -12.79 19.01
CA LEU A 210 -0.65 -11.39 18.83
C LEU A 210 0.77 -11.16 19.34
N ARG A 211 1.11 -11.69 20.52
CA ARG A 211 2.45 -11.57 21.09
C ARG A 211 3.49 -12.30 20.24
N GLU A 212 3.16 -13.50 19.76
CA GLU A 212 4.00 -14.27 18.84
C GLU A 212 4.23 -13.52 17.53
N PHE A 213 3.19 -12.91 16.97
CA PHE A 213 3.30 -12.07 15.78
C PHE A 213 4.29 -10.91 15.98
N LEU A 214 4.22 -10.22 17.12
CA LEU A 214 5.10 -9.09 17.42
C LEU A 214 6.55 -9.54 17.65
N LEU A 215 6.78 -10.65 18.34
CA LEU A 215 8.13 -11.05 18.77
C LEU A 215 8.87 -11.93 17.76
N ASN A 216 8.17 -12.83 17.06
CA ASN A 216 8.80 -13.82 16.20
C ASN A 216 8.89 -13.33 14.75
N ASP A 217 9.87 -13.84 14.01
CA ASP A 217 9.96 -13.63 12.57
C ASP A 217 8.68 -14.12 11.88
N GLN A 218 8.22 -13.34 10.90
CA GLN A 218 7.03 -13.65 10.12
C GLN A 218 7.42 -13.95 8.68
N ALA A 219 6.49 -14.52 7.93
CA ALA A 219 6.64 -14.76 6.51
C ALA A 219 5.35 -14.38 5.76
N GLY A 220 5.49 -14.22 4.45
CA GLY A 220 4.34 -13.99 3.57
C GLY A 220 3.55 -12.73 3.96
N PRO A 221 2.21 -12.78 3.94
CA PRO A 221 1.36 -11.63 4.28
C PRO A 221 1.53 -11.12 5.71
N LEU A 222 1.89 -11.98 6.68
CA LEU A 222 2.12 -11.54 8.06
C LEU A 222 3.36 -10.67 8.17
N GLU A 223 4.40 -10.98 7.41
CA GLU A 223 5.62 -10.16 7.37
C GLU A 223 5.33 -8.76 6.82
N VAL A 224 4.54 -8.66 5.75
CA VAL A 224 4.09 -7.37 5.19
C VAL A 224 3.32 -6.56 6.23
N ALA A 225 2.36 -7.20 6.91
CA ALA A 225 1.57 -6.57 7.95
C ALA A 225 2.46 -6.10 9.13
N LYS A 226 3.44 -6.92 9.52
CA LYS A 226 4.36 -6.62 10.62
C LYS A 226 5.27 -5.43 10.32
N ARG A 227 5.76 -5.29 9.08
CA ARG A 227 6.55 -4.11 8.66
C ARG A 227 5.76 -2.82 8.76
N ILE A 228 4.52 -2.84 8.27
CA ILE A 228 3.62 -1.69 8.36
C ILE A 228 3.29 -1.39 9.83
N PHE A 229 2.96 -2.42 10.62
CA PHE A 229 2.67 -2.25 12.04
C PHE A 229 3.86 -1.68 12.80
N ARG A 230 5.08 -2.17 12.54
CA ARG A 230 6.32 -1.70 13.15
C ARG A 230 6.53 -0.21 12.89
N ALA A 231 6.36 0.25 11.66
CA ALA A 231 6.51 1.68 11.32
C ALA A 231 5.51 2.57 12.11
N VAL A 232 4.26 2.11 12.27
CA VAL A 232 3.25 2.84 13.06
C VAL A 232 3.55 2.79 14.56
N SER A 233 3.98 1.64 15.07
CA SER A 233 4.39 1.44 16.47
C SER A 233 5.60 2.31 16.84
N GLU A 234 6.59 2.40 15.96
CA GLU A 234 7.73 3.30 16.12
C GLU A 234 7.29 4.76 16.18
N HIS A 235 6.40 5.18 15.28
CA HIS A 235 5.82 6.52 15.27
C HIS A 235 4.98 6.81 16.55
N ARG A 236 4.26 5.80 17.07
CA ARG A 236 3.51 5.88 18.33
C ARG A 236 4.41 6.21 19.54
N ARG A 237 5.69 5.81 19.54
CA ARG A 237 6.62 6.11 20.64
C ARG A 237 6.90 7.60 20.80
N GLY A 238 6.77 8.39 19.73
CA GLY A 238 6.87 9.85 19.79
C GLY A 238 5.60 10.55 20.34
N ALA A 239 4.52 9.81 20.60
CA ALA A 239 3.24 10.41 20.99
C ALA A 239 3.14 10.61 22.51
N PHE A 240 2.78 11.83 22.93
CA PHE A 240 2.56 12.21 24.32
C PHE A 240 1.17 11.80 24.83
N ARG A 241 0.86 10.49 24.80
CA ARG A 241 -0.38 9.91 25.37
C ARG A 241 -0.07 8.64 26.12
N ALA A 242 -0.77 8.42 27.24
CA ALA A 242 -0.71 7.20 28.03
C ALA A 242 -1.01 5.96 27.16
N VAL A 243 -0.32 4.88 27.48
CA VAL A 243 -0.47 3.55 26.87
C VAL A 243 -1.80 2.94 27.35
N SER A 244 -2.44 2.13 26.51
CA SER A 244 -3.73 1.50 26.82
C SER A 244 -3.83 0.12 26.19
N ALA A 245 -3.48 -0.92 26.94
CA ALA A 245 -3.57 -2.30 26.50
C ALA A 245 -4.97 -2.92 26.67
N GLU A 246 -5.99 -2.12 26.99
CA GLU A 246 -7.37 -2.60 27.06
C GLU A 246 -7.78 -3.26 25.73
N PRO A 247 -8.33 -4.49 25.78
CA PRO A 247 -8.64 -5.24 24.58
C PRO A 247 -9.86 -4.65 23.86
N THR A 248 -9.76 -4.55 22.53
CA THR A 248 -10.85 -4.18 21.62
C THR A 248 -11.06 -5.25 20.56
N VAL A 249 -12.31 -5.46 20.18
CA VAL A 249 -12.67 -6.49 19.20
C VAL A 249 -12.44 -5.99 17.77
N VAL A 250 -11.77 -6.79 16.96
CA VAL A 250 -11.61 -6.54 15.53
C VAL A 250 -12.79 -7.17 14.77
N PRO A 251 -13.55 -6.39 13.97
CA PRO A 251 -14.73 -6.91 13.27
C PRO A 251 -14.35 -7.74 12.03
N GLY A 252 -15.27 -8.58 11.56
CA GLY A 252 -15.14 -9.34 10.31
C GLY A 252 -14.50 -10.72 10.50
N GLU A 253 -13.55 -11.08 9.64
CA GLU A 253 -12.79 -12.34 9.70
C GLU A 253 -11.28 -12.12 9.98
N PRO A 254 -10.90 -11.37 11.03
CA PRO A 254 -9.50 -11.09 11.32
C PRO A 254 -8.78 -12.32 11.86
N LEU A 255 -7.47 -12.37 11.68
CA LEU A 255 -6.63 -13.36 12.34
C LEU A 255 -6.59 -13.13 13.86
N PHE A 256 -6.38 -11.88 14.27
CA PHE A 256 -6.36 -11.44 15.66
C PHE A 256 -7.74 -10.89 16.05
N LEU A 257 -8.44 -11.58 16.95
CA LEU A 257 -9.80 -11.24 17.35
C LEU A 257 -9.84 -10.04 18.30
N GLU A 258 -8.86 -9.98 19.20
CA GLU A 258 -8.70 -8.93 20.20
C GLU A 258 -7.31 -8.32 20.07
N VAL A 259 -7.27 -7.00 20.11
CA VAL A 259 -6.03 -6.22 20.05
C VAL A 259 -6.14 -5.03 21.02
N PRO A 260 -5.03 -4.41 21.45
CA PRO A 260 -5.09 -3.19 22.25
C PRO A 260 -5.89 -2.05 21.59
N GLU A 261 -6.70 -1.33 22.37
CA GLU A 261 -7.43 -0.15 21.90
C GLU A 261 -6.51 1.08 21.71
N ASP A 262 -5.27 1.07 22.23
CA ASP A 262 -4.35 2.22 22.24
C ASP A 262 -4.38 3.02 20.92
N PRO A 263 -4.96 4.24 20.93
CA PRO A 263 -5.01 5.08 19.75
C PRO A 263 -3.77 5.98 19.64
N GLY A 264 -2.99 6.18 20.70
CA GLY A 264 -1.96 7.23 20.73
C GLY A 264 -2.49 8.60 20.28
N HIS A 265 -1.77 9.24 19.35
CA HIS A 265 -2.24 10.47 18.69
C HIS A 265 -3.06 10.22 17.41
N PHE A 266 -3.34 8.96 17.08
CA PHE A 266 -4.04 8.58 15.86
C PHE A 266 -5.56 8.69 16.00
N PRO A 267 -6.33 8.64 14.90
CA PRO A 267 -7.78 8.73 14.94
C PRO A 267 -8.50 7.57 15.66
N ASP A 268 -7.85 6.42 15.82
CA ASP A 268 -8.39 5.18 16.41
C ASP A 268 -7.23 4.26 16.82
N SER A 269 -7.50 3.10 17.39
CA SER A 269 -6.51 2.04 17.69
C SER A 269 -5.63 1.75 16.47
N TYR A 270 -4.31 1.94 16.60
CA TYR A 270 -3.37 1.63 15.52
C TYR A 270 -3.17 0.12 15.34
N PHE A 271 -3.32 -0.65 16.41
CA PHE A 271 -3.40 -2.10 16.34
C PHE A 271 -4.57 -2.53 15.46
N ARG A 272 -5.78 -2.09 15.79
CA ARG A 272 -6.96 -2.44 15.00
C ARG A 272 -6.83 -1.96 13.56
N HIS A 273 -6.35 -0.73 13.34
CA HIS A 273 -6.23 -0.16 12.01
C HIS A 273 -5.38 -1.02 11.07
N VAL A 274 -4.21 -1.47 11.53
CA VAL A 274 -3.29 -2.29 10.73
C VAL A 274 -3.72 -3.75 10.71
N LEU A 275 -3.98 -4.35 11.88
CA LEU A 275 -4.17 -5.79 12.01
C LEU A 275 -5.52 -6.30 11.49
N GLN A 276 -6.53 -5.45 11.33
CA GLN A 276 -7.78 -5.81 10.63
C GLN A 276 -7.54 -6.26 9.17
N GLY A 277 -6.44 -5.81 8.55
CA GLY A 277 -6.04 -6.23 7.22
C GLY A 277 -5.60 -7.69 7.15
N VAL A 278 -5.19 -8.29 8.28
CA VAL A 278 -4.70 -9.67 8.36
C VAL A 278 -5.88 -10.63 8.52
N ARG A 279 -6.07 -11.54 7.57
CA ARG A 279 -7.21 -12.47 7.54
C ARG A 279 -6.79 -13.90 7.29
N ARG A 280 -7.62 -14.83 7.79
CA ARG A 280 -7.46 -16.27 7.56
C ARG A 280 -7.78 -16.69 6.12
N ARG A 281 -8.56 -15.88 5.40
CA ARG A 281 -8.98 -16.12 4.01
C ARG A 281 -9.15 -14.81 3.25
N PRO A 282 -8.89 -14.79 1.93
CA PRO A 282 -9.16 -13.62 1.11
C PRO A 282 -10.67 -13.33 1.03
N PRO A 283 -11.10 -12.05 0.94
CA PRO A 283 -12.50 -11.71 0.72
C PRO A 283 -13.08 -12.36 -0.55
N SER A 284 -14.39 -12.61 -0.57
CA SER A 284 -15.14 -13.17 -1.70
C SER A 284 -14.81 -12.49 -3.03
N TYR A 285 -14.79 -11.16 -3.05
CA TYR A 285 -14.52 -10.38 -4.26
C TYR A 285 -13.08 -10.59 -4.77
N VAL A 286 -12.09 -10.75 -3.88
CA VAL A 286 -10.71 -11.06 -4.28
C VAL A 286 -10.65 -12.45 -4.90
N GLN A 287 -11.34 -13.42 -4.31
CA GLN A 287 -11.42 -14.77 -4.87
C GLN A 287 -12.09 -14.79 -6.25
N GLN A 288 -13.13 -13.97 -6.47
CA GLN A 288 -13.77 -13.81 -7.78
C GLN A 288 -12.82 -13.21 -8.81
N LEU A 289 -12.10 -12.13 -8.46
CA LEU A 289 -11.16 -11.46 -9.37
C LEU A 289 -9.94 -12.33 -9.73
N ARG A 290 -9.58 -13.32 -8.89
CA ARG A 290 -8.54 -14.30 -9.20
C ARG A 290 -8.95 -15.33 -10.25
N ARG A 291 -10.24 -15.61 -10.37
CA ARG A 291 -10.75 -16.52 -11.40
C ARG A 291 -10.68 -15.77 -12.72
N ARG A 292 -9.88 -16.26 -13.68
CA ARG A 292 -9.83 -15.65 -15.03
C ARG A 292 -11.26 -15.53 -15.56
N PRO A 293 -11.63 -14.44 -16.26
CA PRO A 293 -12.81 -14.52 -17.11
C PRO A 293 -12.56 -15.64 -18.12
N GLU A 294 -13.49 -16.61 -18.19
CA GLU A 294 -13.51 -17.60 -19.26
C GLU A 294 -13.53 -16.82 -20.58
N VAL A 295 -12.48 -16.98 -21.38
CA VAL A 295 -12.51 -16.55 -22.78
C VAL A 295 -13.53 -17.46 -23.45
N PRO A 296 -14.63 -16.94 -24.02
CA PRO A 296 -15.55 -17.78 -24.77
C PRO A 296 -14.76 -18.51 -25.86
N ASP A 297 -14.94 -19.82 -25.98
CA ASP A 297 -14.35 -20.61 -27.09
C ASP A 297 -14.66 -19.90 -28.41
N ILE A 298 -13.63 -19.37 -29.05
CA ILE A 298 -13.74 -18.89 -30.42
C ILE A 298 -13.77 -20.15 -31.27
N ASP A 299 -14.93 -20.44 -31.84
CA ASP A 299 -15.12 -21.50 -32.84
C ASP A 299 -14.05 -21.34 -33.94
N PRO A 300 -13.17 -22.34 -34.16
CA PRO A 300 -12.11 -22.28 -35.16
C PRO A 300 -12.62 -22.19 -36.61
N GLY A 301 -13.95 -22.16 -36.83
CA GLY A 301 -14.58 -22.07 -38.15
C GLY A 301 -14.55 -20.69 -38.85
N THR A 302 -14.25 -19.58 -38.18
CA THR A 302 -14.23 -18.25 -38.84
C THR A 302 -12.82 -17.82 -39.24
N SER A 303 -12.42 -18.22 -40.45
CA SER A 303 -11.27 -17.65 -41.15
C SER A 303 -11.56 -16.21 -41.60
N GLY A 304 -10.64 -15.30 -41.30
CA GLY A 304 -10.40 -14.13 -42.14
C GLY A 304 -10.88 -12.77 -41.65
N TYR A 305 -10.51 -12.32 -40.44
CA TYR A 305 -10.33 -10.89 -40.16
C TYR A 305 -9.18 -10.72 -39.15
N MET A 306 -8.22 -9.83 -39.44
CA MET A 306 -7.34 -9.28 -38.40
C MET A 306 -8.22 -8.43 -37.48
N VAL A 307 -8.82 -9.05 -36.47
CA VAL A 307 -9.38 -8.33 -35.35
C VAL A 307 -8.17 -7.76 -34.61
N ALA A 308 -7.97 -6.44 -34.70
CA ALA A 308 -7.14 -5.73 -33.75
C ALA A 308 -7.60 -6.21 -32.37
N ALA A 309 -6.78 -7.00 -31.68
CA ALA A 309 -7.17 -7.69 -30.47
C ALA A 309 -7.76 -6.64 -29.53
N GLN A 310 -9.09 -6.63 -29.40
CA GLN A 310 -9.72 -5.72 -28.47
C GLN A 310 -9.13 -6.09 -27.11
N PRO A 311 -8.66 -5.11 -26.32
CA PRO A 311 -8.18 -5.41 -24.99
C PRO A 311 -9.29 -6.21 -24.29
N PRO A 312 -8.94 -7.31 -23.61
CA PRO A 312 -9.93 -8.18 -22.99
C PRO A 312 -10.86 -7.33 -22.13
N PRO A 313 -12.18 -7.63 -22.11
CA PRO A 313 -13.14 -6.83 -21.38
C PRO A 313 -12.68 -6.71 -19.92
N GLN A 314 -12.52 -5.46 -19.48
CA GLN A 314 -12.14 -5.19 -18.09
C GLN A 314 -13.20 -5.79 -17.15
N PRO A 315 -12.78 -6.44 -16.06
CA PRO A 315 -13.71 -7.08 -15.15
C PRO A 315 -14.64 -6.05 -14.52
N ARG A 316 -15.90 -6.46 -14.35
CA ARG A 316 -16.90 -5.64 -13.68
C ARG A 316 -16.51 -5.46 -12.21
N ARG A 317 -16.64 -4.23 -11.69
CA ARG A 317 -16.47 -3.96 -10.26
C ARG A 317 -17.38 -4.87 -9.42
N PRO A 318 -16.82 -5.60 -8.42
CA PRO A 318 -17.59 -6.37 -7.45
C PRO A 318 -18.59 -5.49 -6.68
N ARG A 319 -19.72 -6.06 -6.26
CA ARG A 319 -20.78 -5.31 -5.55
C ARG A 319 -20.30 -4.77 -4.21
N GLU A 320 -19.42 -5.51 -3.55
CA GLU A 320 -18.80 -5.15 -2.28
C GLU A 320 -17.95 -3.88 -2.37
N LEU A 321 -17.50 -3.51 -3.58
CA LEU A 321 -16.74 -2.29 -3.84
C LEU A 321 -17.60 -1.17 -4.45
N ALA A 322 -18.91 -1.38 -4.60
CA ALA A 322 -19.81 -0.38 -5.16
C ALA A 322 -19.94 0.83 -4.22
N GLY A 323 -19.96 2.03 -4.79
CA GLY A 323 -20.00 3.28 -4.03
C GLY A 323 -18.68 3.67 -3.36
N LEU A 324 -17.62 2.88 -3.52
CA LEU A 324 -16.28 3.21 -3.07
C LEU A 324 -15.40 3.75 -4.19
N ASN A 325 -14.46 4.60 -3.81
CA ASN A 325 -13.55 5.31 -4.68
C ASN A 325 -12.34 4.44 -5.13
N ILE A 326 -12.60 3.21 -5.62
CA ILE A 326 -11.53 2.22 -5.87
C ILE A 326 -11.34 2.02 -7.39
N ALA A 327 -10.17 2.36 -7.91
CA ALA A 327 -9.78 2.21 -9.31
C ALA A 327 -9.51 0.75 -9.69
N GLY A 328 -9.00 -0.06 -8.76
CA GLY A 328 -8.71 -1.45 -9.02
C GLY A 328 -8.21 -2.23 -7.81
N VAL A 329 -7.91 -3.51 -8.04
CA VAL A 329 -7.36 -4.42 -7.04
C VAL A 329 -5.99 -4.92 -7.50
N VAL A 330 -4.99 -4.77 -6.65
CA VAL A 330 -3.66 -5.34 -6.81
C VAL A 330 -3.60 -6.65 -6.03
N VAL A 331 -3.32 -7.75 -6.72
CA VAL A 331 -3.17 -9.08 -6.12
C VAL A 331 -1.71 -9.48 -6.20
N VAL A 332 -1.08 -9.61 -5.04
CA VAL A 332 0.28 -10.10 -4.87
C VAL A 332 0.20 -11.55 -4.44
N THR A 333 0.82 -12.46 -5.19
CA THR A 333 0.80 -13.89 -4.88
C THR A 333 2.17 -14.35 -4.38
N MET A 334 2.21 -14.79 -3.14
CA MET A 334 3.38 -15.32 -2.44
C MET A 334 3.30 -16.86 -2.35
#